data_AF-A0A963WDX5-F1
#
_entry.id   AF-A0A963WDX5-F1
#
_cell.length_a   1.000
_cell.length_b   1.000
_cell.length_c   1.000
_cell.angle_alpha   90.00
_cell.angle_beta   90.00
_cell.angle_gamma   90.00
#
_symmetry.space_group_name_H-M   'P 1'
#
loop_
_entity.id
_entity.type
_entity.pdbx_description
1 polymer ?
#
loop_
_entity_poly.entity_id
_entity_poly.type
_entity_poly.pdbx_seq_one_letter_code
_entity_poly.pdbx_strand_id
1 'polypeptide(L)'
;MQVQERRRRLGRILLRVGVGALVLVGLLLVFLLIQATNNRQLYERYYAPLYAVNLTVAGTLALVILWGIYRLVRRLRSGKFGSRLLIKLAAVFGLVGVLPGLLIYGVSYQFVSRSIESWFDVRVEGALDSGLNLARTSLEAQAREFGNQLRTAAAGLAETPDAVAAVPLERLRLQLGATDATLWSAGNGRLIASAGSSRFELNPERPSTQAWRNVRLQGIVTQIEGLDEAVAGVRPGTPGPRVKALALIGGRSLGLLDEQRVIQAVQPLPVDLVANALAVQQANREYQERALGREGLRRMYIGTLTLSLFLAVFGAVLLAVMMGKQLATPLLTLADGVRQVAAGDLTPKLVLPGRDEIVSLTRSFADMTQQLADARTALNQSMSETESARANLQTILDNLTAGVIVLEPGGTIVSANPGATRILRVPLAA
;
A
#
# COMPACT_ATOMS: atom_id res chain seq x y z
N MET A 1 -45.83 20.14 -4.38
CA MET A 1 -45.05 18.96 -4.82
C MET A 1 -43.72 19.31 -5.50
N GLN A 2 -43.64 20.32 -6.37
CA GLN A 2 -42.42 20.67 -7.12
C GLN A 2 -41.16 20.97 -6.27
N VAL A 3 -41.30 21.56 -5.08
CA VAL A 3 -40.15 21.86 -4.18
C VAL A 3 -39.51 20.58 -3.59
N GLN A 4 -40.30 19.56 -3.28
CA GLN A 4 -39.79 18.28 -2.77
C GLN A 4 -39.07 17.47 -3.85
N GLU A 5 -39.56 17.51 -5.10
CA GLU A 5 -38.86 16.88 -6.23
C GLU A 5 -37.54 17.58 -6.55
N ARG A 6 -37.50 18.91 -6.52
CA ARG A 6 -36.27 19.68 -6.76
C ARG A 6 -35.20 19.37 -5.70
N ARG A 7 -35.58 19.31 -4.41
CA ARG A 7 -34.68 18.88 -3.32
C ARG A 7 -34.16 17.44 -3.50
N ARG A 8 -35.02 16.50 -3.94
CA ARG A 8 -34.62 15.10 -4.21
C ARG A 8 -33.74 14.95 -5.45
N ARG A 9 -33.86 15.83 -6.45
CA ARG A 9 -32.97 15.88 -7.63
C ARG A 9 -31.61 16.45 -7.26
N LEU A 10 -31.59 17.58 -6.54
CA LEU A 10 -30.37 18.21 -6.04
C LEU A 10 -29.57 17.28 -5.13
N GLY A 11 -30.23 16.57 -4.19
CA GLY A 11 -29.55 15.60 -3.32
C GLY A 11 -28.92 14.42 -4.07
N ARG A 12 -29.52 13.97 -5.19
CA ARG A 12 -28.93 12.92 -6.04
C ARG A 12 -27.73 13.40 -6.84
N ILE A 13 -27.77 14.64 -7.32
CA ILE A 13 -26.65 15.27 -8.04
C ILE A 13 -25.49 15.49 -7.08
N LEU A 14 -25.74 16.08 -5.91
CA LEU A 14 -24.72 16.29 -4.87
C LEU A 14 -24.07 14.98 -4.43
N LEU A 15 -24.85 13.90 -4.28
CA LEU A 15 -24.30 12.58 -3.97
C LEU A 15 -23.38 12.05 -5.09
N ARG A 16 -23.80 12.16 -6.36
CA ARG A 16 -22.98 11.71 -7.51
C ARG A 16 -21.70 12.51 -7.65
N VAL A 17 -21.78 13.84 -7.51
CA VAL A 17 -20.63 14.74 -7.54
C VAL A 17 -19.68 14.44 -6.37
N GLY A 18 -20.22 14.26 -5.16
CA GLY A 18 -19.42 13.92 -3.99
C GLY A 18 -18.68 12.59 -4.13
N VAL A 19 -19.36 11.55 -4.63
CA VAL A 19 -18.75 10.25 -4.92
C VAL A 19 -17.66 10.36 -5.99
N GLY A 20 -17.91 11.10 -7.08
CA GLY A 20 -16.92 11.31 -8.15
C GLY A 20 -15.68 12.06 -7.66
N ALA A 21 -15.87 13.12 -6.88
CA ALA A 21 -14.77 13.87 -6.27
C ALA A 21 -13.92 12.99 -5.33
N LEU A 22 -14.56 12.12 -4.56
CA LEU A 22 -13.88 11.25 -3.60
C LEU A 22 -13.03 10.18 -4.28
N VAL A 23 -13.51 9.62 -5.41
CA VAL A 23 -12.70 8.73 -6.26
C VAL A 23 -11.52 9.46 -6.88
N LEU A 24 -11.74 10.68 -7.40
CA LEU A 24 -10.69 11.48 -8.01
C LEU A 24 -9.59 11.84 -7.00
N VAL A 25 -9.98 12.23 -5.78
CA VAL A 25 -9.04 12.48 -4.67
C VAL A 25 -8.27 11.22 -4.30
N GLY A 26 -8.94 10.06 -4.22
CA GLY A 26 -8.27 8.79 -3.95
C GLY A 26 -7.23 8.44 -5.01
N LEU A 27 -7.55 8.59 -6.31
CA LEU A 27 -6.61 8.36 -7.41
C LEU A 27 -5.43 9.35 -7.39
N LEU A 28 -5.71 10.62 -7.12
CA LEU A 28 -4.68 11.66 -7.01
C LEU A 28 -3.73 11.38 -5.83
N LEU A 29 -4.26 10.90 -4.70
CA LEU A 29 -3.45 10.50 -3.56
C LEU A 29 -2.55 9.29 -3.84
N VAL A 30 -3.07 8.27 -4.54
CA VAL A 30 -2.26 7.14 -5.01
C VAL A 30 -1.16 7.63 -5.95
N PHE A 31 -1.47 8.55 -6.87
CA PHE A 31 -0.48 9.14 -7.77
C PHE A 31 0.61 9.93 -7.01
N LEU A 32 0.23 10.76 -6.03
CA LEU A 32 1.17 11.51 -5.21
C LEU A 32 2.07 10.59 -4.36
N LEU A 33 1.53 9.48 -3.84
CA LEU A 33 2.30 8.44 -3.16
C LEU A 33 3.33 7.81 -4.11
N ILE A 34 2.94 7.44 -5.33
CA ILE A 34 3.89 6.86 -6.30
C ILE A 34 5.03 7.85 -6.59
N GLN A 35 4.71 9.13 -6.79
CA GLN A 35 5.72 10.18 -7.02
C GLN A 35 6.64 10.39 -5.81
N ALA A 36 6.09 10.44 -4.60
CA ALA A 36 6.89 10.63 -3.39
C ALA A 36 7.83 9.45 -3.11
N THR A 37 7.50 8.23 -3.59
CA THR A 37 8.36 7.04 -3.45
C THR A 37 9.64 7.20 -4.26
N ASN A 38 9.55 7.88 -5.41
CA ASN A 38 10.66 8.00 -6.35
C ASN A 38 11.63 9.15 -6.03
N ASN A 39 11.36 9.97 -5.00
CA ASN A 39 12.12 11.20 -4.73
C ASN A 39 12.40 11.43 -3.23
N ARG A 40 13.66 11.23 -2.79
CA ARG A 40 14.09 11.29 -1.37
C ARG A 40 13.77 12.63 -0.69
N GLN A 41 13.95 13.76 -1.39
CA GLN A 41 13.64 15.09 -0.84
C GLN A 41 12.14 15.34 -0.68
N LEU A 42 11.32 14.82 -1.59
CA LEU A 42 9.86 14.92 -1.47
C LEU A 42 9.35 13.99 -0.37
N TYR A 43 10.00 12.85 -0.17
CA TYR A 43 9.70 11.91 0.88
C TYR A 43 9.81 12.55 2.28
N GLU A 44 10.98 13.09 2.65
CA GLU A 44 11.16 13.66 4.01
C GLU A 44 10.19 14.80 4.32
N ARG A 45 9.87 15.63 3.32
CA ARG A 45 9.01 16.82 3.50
C ARG A 45 7.52 16.50 3.50
N TYR A 46 7.07 15.58 2.64
CA TYR A 46 5.64 15.34 2.41
C TYR A 46 5.13 14.01 2.99
N TYR A 47 5.99 13.13 3.51
CA TYR A 47 5.58 11.83 4.03
C TYR A 47 4.53 11.94 5.13
N ALA A 48 4.79 12.69 6.19
CA ALA A 48 3.86 12.84 7.31
C ALA A 48 2.49 13.41 6.89
N PRO A 49 2.41 14.53 6.14
CA PRO A 49 1.12 15.05 5.70
C PRO A 49 0.42 14.12 4.70
N LEU A 50 1.12 13.52 3.74
CA LEU A 50 0.51 12.57 2.79
C LEU A 50 -0.06 11.35 3.51
N TYR A 51 0.71 10.77 4.43
CA TYR A 51 0.25 9.65 5.24
C TYR A 51 -0.99 9.99 6.07
N ALA A 52 -1.01 11.17 6.72
CA ALA A 52 -2.16 11.63 7.49
C ALA A 52 -3.40 11.86 6.62
N VAL A 53 -3.24 12.45 5.43
CA VAL A 53 -4.33 12.65 4.47
C VAL A 53 -4.86 11.30 3.97
N ASN A 54 -3.98 10.36 3.65
CA ASN A 54 -4.37 9.01 3.23
C ASN A 54 -5.16 8.28 4.31
N LEU A 55 -4.71 8.35 5.57
CA LEU A 55 -5.40 7.74 6.69
C LEU A 55 -6.79 8.37 6.89
N THR A 56 -6.89 9.69 6.70
CA THR A 56 -8.16 10.43 6.80
C THR A 56 -9.12 10.05 5.69
N VAL A 57 -8.66 9.96 4.43
CA VAL A 57 -9.49 9.55 3.29
C VAL A 57 -9.90 8.09 3.42
N ALA A 58 -9.00 7.19 3.79
CA ALA A 58 -9.30 5.79 4.05
C ALA A 58 -10.33 5.63 5.18
N GLY A 59 -10.16 6.36 6.29
CA GLY A 59 -11.12 6.38 7.40
C GLY A 59 -12.49 6.91 6.99
N THR A 60 -12.53 7.96 6.16
CA THR A 60 -13.78 8.51 5.62
C THR A 60 -14.47 7.50 4.69
N LEU A 61 -13.72 6.86 3.80
CA LEU A 61 -14.22 5.78 2.94
C LEU A 61 -14.78 4.63 3.76
N ALA A 62 -14.06 4.19 4.79
CA ALA A 62 -14.49 3.14 5.70
C ALA A 62 -15.82 3.50 6.39
N LEU A 63 -15.94 4.72 6.93
CA LEU A 63 -17.17 5.21 7.55
C LEU A 63 -18.34 5.24 6.57
N VAL A 64 -18.12 5.69 5.32
CA VAL A 64 -19.16 5.70 4.29
C VAL A 64 -19.61 4.28 3.92
N ILE A 65 -18.67 3.35 3.78
CA ILE A 65 -18.97 1.93 3.51
C ILE A 65 -19.76 1.32 4.67
N LEU A 66 -19.31 1.51 5.91
CA LEU A 66 -19.98 1.00 7.12
C LEU A 66 -21.38 1.59 7.28
N TRP A 67 -21.54 2.89 7.03
CA TRP A 67 -22.85 3.54 7.03
C TRP A 67 -23.77 2.98 5.94
N GLY A 68 -23.23 2.72 4.75
CA GLY A 68 -23.94 2.06 3.66
C GLY A 68 -24.44 0.67 4.03
N ILE A 69 -23.58 -0.14 4.65
CA ILE A 69 -23.92 -1.48 5.17
C ILE A 69 -24.99 -1.36 6.26
N TYR A 70 -24.80 -0.49 7.25
CA TYR A 70 -25.77 -0.25 8.32
C TYR A 70 -27.14 0.13 7.78
N ARG A 71 -27.19 1.07 6.82
CA ARG A 71 -28.44 1.50 6.18
C ARG A 71 -29.13 0.35 5.44
N LEU A 72 -28.34 -0.51 4.78
CA LEU A 72 -28.85 -1.67 4.06
C LEU A 72 -29.44 -2.70 5.04
N VAL A 73 -28.72 -3.03 6.11
CA VAL A 73 -29.18 -3.97 7.16
C VAL A 73 -30.43 -3.45 7.88
N ARG A 74 -30.48 -2.14 8.21
CA ARG A 74 -31.67 -1.54 8.82
C ARG A 74 -32.89 -1.61 7.90
N ARG A 75 -32.70 -1.50 6.58
CA ARG A 75 -33.78 -1.67 5.60
C ARG A 75 -34.31 -3.11 5.59
N LEU A 76 -33.47 -4.12 5.81
CA LEU A 76 -33.90 -5.52 5.96
C LEU A 76 -34.83 -5.68 7.17
N ARG A 77 -34.42 -5.15 8.33
CA ARG A 77 -35.19 -5.26 9.58
C ARG A 77 -36.54 -4.55 9.48
N SER A 78 -36.66 -3.53 8.64
CA SER A 78 -37.93 -2.81 8.42
C SER A 78 -38.97 -3.57 7.60
N GLY A 79 -38.70 -4.80 7.14
CA GLY A 79 -39.69 -5.68 6.50
C GLY A 79 -40.23 -5.19 5.14
N LYS A 80 -39.69 -4.11 4.58
CA LYS A 80 -40.19 -3.52 3.33
C LYS A 80 -40.04 -4.51 2.17
N PHE A 81 -41.07 -4.57 1.33
CA PHE A 81 -41.09 -5.36 0.10
C PHE A 81 -39.84 -5.07 -0.76
N GLY A 82 -39.19 -6.12 -1.28
CA GLY A 82 -37.95 -6.02 -2.07
C GLY A 82 -36.64 -5.87 -1.31
N SER A 83 -36.66 -5.72 0.02
CA SER A 83 -35.43 -5.59 0.83
C SER A 83 -34.54 -6.83 0.79
N ARG A 84 -35.13 -8.03 0.78
CA ARG A 84 -34.40 -9.31 0.70
C ARG A 84 -33.65 -9.47 -0.63
N LEU A 85 -34.30 -9.13 -1.74
CA LEU A 85 -33.70 -9.22 -3.08
C LEU A 85 -32.51 -8.26 -3.23
N LEU A 86 -32.70 -7.01 -2.81
CA LEU A 86 -31.66 -5.97 -2.84
C LEU A 86 -30.42 -6.37 -2.04
N ILE A 87 -30.60 -7.02 -0.88
CA ILE A 87 -29.48 -7.47 -0.06
C ILE A 87 -28.79 -8.68 -0.68
N LYS A 88 -29.53 -9.64 -1.24
CA LYS A 88 -28.92 -10.79 -1.90
C LYS A 88 -28.04 -10.33 -3.08
N LEU A 89 -28.56 -9.42 -3.90
CA LEU A 89 -27.78 -8.82 -5.00
C LEU A 89 -26.58 -8.03 -4.50
N ALA A 90 -26.77 -7.14 -3.52
CA ALA A 90 -25.67 -6.36 -2.94
C ALA A 90 -24.60 -7.24 -2.30
N ALA A 91 -24.98 -8.36 -1.67
CA ALA A 91 -24.05 -9.32 -1.08
C ALA A 91 -23.23 -10.05 -2.14
N VAL A 92 -23.86 -10.50 -3.24
CA VAL A 92 -23.13 -11.15 -4.35
C VAL A 92 -22.15 -10.19 -4.99
N PHE A 93 -22.60 -8.99 -5.39
CA PHE A 93 -21.71 -8.01 -6.01
C PHE A 93 -20.63 -7.50 -5.04
N GLY A 94 -20.96 -7.33 -3.76
CA GLY A 94 -20.00 -6.98 -2.73
C GLY A 94 -18.94 -8.06 -2.54
N LEU A 95 -19.34 -9.34 -2.45
CA LEU A 95 -18.40 -10.45 -2.32
C LEU A 95 -17.47 -10.53 -3.54
N VAL A 96 -18.01 -10.47 -4.75
CA VAL A 96 -17.24 -10.54 -6.00
C VAL A 96 -16.25 -9.37 -6.12
N GLY A 97 -16.60 -8.17 -5.65
CA GLY A 97 -15.70 -7.02 -5.72
C GLY A 97 -14.68 -6.93 -4.57
N VAL A 98 -15.04 -7.37 -3.37
CA VAL A 98 -14.19 -7.21 -2.17
C VAL A 98 -13.25 -8.40 -1.98
N LEU A 99 -13.72 -9.62 -2.22
CA LEU A 99 -12.94 -10.84 -1.91
C LEU A 99 -11.63 -10.94 -2.71
N PRO A 100 -11.60 -10.70 -4.04
CA PRO A 100 -10.34 -10.68 -4.80
C PRO A 100 -9.41 -9.57 -4.33
N GLY A 101 -9.96 -8.40 -4.00
CA GLY A 101 -9.19 -7.26 -3.48
C GLY A 101 -8.49 -7.57 -2.16
N LEU A 102 -9.19 -8.24 -1.23
CA LEU A 102 -8.61 -8.70 0.04
C LEU A 102 -7.51 -9.73 -0.16
N LEU A 103 -7.69 -10.66 -1.10
CA LEU A 103 -6.68 -11.67 -1.43
C LEU A 103 -5.42 -11.00 -1.97
N ILE A 104 -5.56 -10.13 -2.97
CA ILE A 104 -4.45 -9.37 -3.55
C ILE A 104 -3.76 -8.53 -2.48
N TYR A 105 -4.52 -7.86 -1.60
CA TYR A 105 -3.97 -7.10 -0.50
C TYR A 105 -3.15 -7.97 0.46
N GLY A 106 -3.67 -9.14 0.86
CA GLY A 106 -2.98 -10.07 1.75
C GLY A 106 -1.66 -10.57 1.17
N VAL A 107 -1.68 -11.02 -0.09
CA VAL A 107 -0.47 -11.48 -0.81
C VAL A 107 0.52 -10.33 -0.98
N SER A 108 0.05 -9.15 -1.37
CA SER A 108 0.91 -7.98 -1.56
C SER A 108 1.52 -7.50 -0.25
N TYR A 109 0.75 -7.48 0.84
CA TYR A 109 1.24 -7.15 2.17
C TYR A 109 2.34 -8.12 2.60
N GLN A 110 2.13 -9.43 2.43
CA GLN A 110 3.12 -10.44 2.75
C GLN A 110 4.38 -10.27 1.90
N PHE A 111 4.21 -10.09 0.60
CA PHE A 111 5.33 -9.92 -0.34
C PHE A 111 6.16 -8.68 -0.01
N VAL A 112 5.52 -7.51 0.15
CA VAL A 112 6.20 -6.26 0.50
C VAL A 112 6.88 -6.37 1.87
N SER A 113 6.18 -6.88 2.88
CA SER A 113 6.74 -6.97 4.24
C SER A 113 7.94 -7.92 4.29
N ARG A 114 7.88 -9.08 3.63
CA ARG A 114 8.99 -10.04 3.62
C ARG A 114 10.14 -9.59 2.73
N SER A 115 9.85 -8.99 1.57
CA SER A 115 10.89 -8.51 0.67
C SER A 115 11.68 -7.36 1.30
N ILE A 116 11.02 -6.40 1.95
CA ILE A 116 11.74 -5.33 2.65
C ILE A 116 12.55 -5.90 3.83
N GLU A 117 12.02 -6.87 4.57
CA GLU A 117 12.80 -7.53 5.63
C GLU A 117 14.05 -8.24 5.08
N SER A 118 13.94 -8.98 3.98
CA SER A 118 15.05 -9.80 3.48
C SER A 118 16.21 -8.99 2.91
N TRP A 119 15.93 -7.83 2.31
CA TRP A 119 16.97 -6.94 1.77
C TRP A 119 17.70 -6.15 2.86
N PHE A 120 17.07 -5.98 4.03
CA PHE A 120 17.63 -5.31 5.21
C PHE A 120 17.79 -6.28 6.38
N ASP A 121 18.06 -7.55 6.09
CA ASP A 121 18.25 -8.58 7.11
C ASP A 121 19.56 -8.33 7.87
N VAL A 122 19.59 -8.79 9.12
CA VAL A 122 20.75 -8.83 10.02
C VAL A 122 21.97 -9.46 9.34
N ARG A 123 21.76 -10.30 8.32
CA ARG A 123 22.84 -10.89 7.52
C ARG A 123 23.64 -9.88 6.71
N VAL A 124 23.00 -8.88 6.08
CA VAL A 124 23.70 -7.86 5.28
C VAL A 124 24.44 -6.90 6.22
N GLU A 125 23.77 -6.46 7.29
CA GLU A 125 24.37 -5.64 8.34
C GLU A 125 25.55 -6.37 9.00
N GLY A 126 25.37 -7.63 9.38
CA GLY A 126 26.41 -8.46 9.97
C GLY A 126 27.59 -8.73 9.03
N ALA A 127 27.35 -8.88 7.73
CA ALA A 127 28.41 -9.01 6.73
C ALA A 127 29.21 -7.71 6.56
N LEU A 128 28.52 -6.55 6.53
CA LEU A 128 29.16 -5.23 6.46
C LEU A 128 29.96 -4.92 7.72
N ASP A 129 29.42 -5.23 8.90
CA ASP A 129 30.10 -5.05 10.18
C ASP A 129 31.30 -6.00 10.31
N SER A 130 31.16 -7.26 9.90
CA SER A 130 32.28 -8.20 9.81
C SER A 130 33.34 -7.74 8.82
N GLY A 131 32.94 -7.19 7.67
CA GLY A 131 33.85 -6.63 6.67
C GLY A 131 34.60 -5.40 7.19
N LEU A 132 33.92 -4.51 7.93
CA LEU A 132 34.55 -3.37 8.58
C LEU A 132 35.55 -3.79 9.64
N ASN A 133 35.17 -4.75 10.49
CA ASN A 133 36.06 -5.30 11.50
C ASN A 133 37.26 -5.98 10.85
N LEU A 134 37.05 -6.76 9.77
CA LEU A 134 38.14 -7.37 9.00
C LEU A 134 39.10 -6.31 8.42
N ALA A 135 38.57 -5.25 7.81
CA ALA A 135 39.37 -4.16 7.26
C ALA A 135 40.18 -3.47 8.36
N ARG A 136 39.54 -3.10 9.47
CA ARG A 136 40.20 -2.48 10.63
C ARG A 136 41.27 -3.37 11.22
N THR A 137 40.97 -4.64 11.49
CA THR A 137 41.93 -5.59 12.06
C THR A 137 43.08 -5.86 11.10
N SER A 138 42.85 -5.92 9.79
CA SER A 138 43.91 -6.09 8.79
C SER A 138 44.83 -4.88 8.72
N LEU A 139 44.27 -3.67 8.75
CA LEU A 139 45.04 -2.41 8.82
C LEU A 139 45.86 -2.32 10.10
N GLU A 140 45.26 -2.66 11.25
CA GLU A 140 45.97 -2.72 12.53
C GLU A 140 47.06 -3.80 12.55
N ALA A 141 46.82 -4.97 11.94
CA ALA A 141 47.82 -6.03 11.82
C ALA A 141 49.00 -5.57 10.95
N GLN A 142 48.74 -4.94 9.81
CA GLN A 142 49.77 -4.35 8.95
C GLN A 142 50.58 -3.30 9.71
N ALA A 143 49.92 -2.44 10.49
CA ALA A 143 50.59 -1.43 11.29
C ALA A 143 51.48 -2.04 12.39
N ARG A 144 50.97 -3.04 13.11
CA ARG A 144 51.72 -3.75 14.16
C ARG A 144 52.92 -4.50 13.59
N GLU A 145 52.76 -5.17 12.44
CA GLU A 145 53.84 -5.86 11.76
C GLU A 145 54.95 -4.88 11.35
N PHE A 146 54.59 -3.74 10.75
CA PHE A 146 55.55 -2.70 10.42
C PHE A 146 56.26 -2.14 11.66
N GLY A 147 55.53 -1.92 12.76
CA GLY A 147 56.12 -1.51 14.04
C GLY A 147 57.11 -2.54 14.60
N ASN A 148 56.80 -3.83 14.50
CA ASN A 148 57.71 -4.90 14.94
C ASN A 148 58.97 -4.97 14.08
N GLN A 149 58.82 -4.87 12.75
CA GLN A 149 59.96 -4.81 11.81
C GLN A 149 60.84 -3.60 12.10
N LEU A 150 60.24 -2.42 12.36
CA LEU A 150 60.97 -1.22 12.75
C LEU A 150 61.72 -1.42 14.07
N ARG A 151 61.10 -2.00 15.10
CA ARG A 151 61.76 -2.26 16.39
C ARG A 151 63.00 -3.13 16.23
N THR A 152 62.88 -4.22 15.47
CA THR A 152 64.00 -5.14 15.21
C THR A 152 65.11 -4.46 14.45
N ALA A 153 64.78 -3.67 13.42
CA ALA A 153 65.76 -2.93 12.64
C ALA A 153 66.42 -1.79 13.47
N ALA A 154 65.66 -1.15 14.35
CA ALA A 154 66.13 -0.09 15.25
C ALA A 154 67.20 -0.58 16.24
N ALA A 155 67.13 -1.84 16.68
CA ALA A 155 68.14 -2.43 17.55
C ALA A 155 69.54 -2.46 16.91
N GLY A 156 69.63 -2.60 15.58
CA GLY A 156 70.90 -2.52 14.84
C GLY A 156 71.53 -1.12 14.81
N LEU A 157 70.76 -0.07 15.09
CA LEU A 157 71.24 1.31 15.16
C LEU A 157 71.77 1.69 16.55
N ALA A 158 71.57 0.85 17.57
CA ALA A 158 71.99 1.12 18.94
C ALA A 158 73.50 1.40 19.08
N GLU A 159 74.33 0.70 18.31
CA GLU A 159 75.80 0.82 18.35
C GLU A 159 76.35 1.83 17.32
N THR A 160 75.48 2.45 16.52
CA THR A 160 75.91 3.39 15.47
C THR A 160 76.11 4.79 16.05
N PRO A 161 77.27 5.45 15.85
CA PRO A 161 77.46 6.85 16.26
C PRO A 161 76.61 7.83 15.44
N ASP A 162 76.14 8.91 16.08
CA ASP A 162 75.24 9.91 15.45
C ASP A 162 75.81 10.53 14.17
N ALA A 163 77.12 10.78 14.12
CA ALA A 163 77.79 11.39 12.97
C ALA A 163 77.74 10.54 11.69
N VAL A 164 77.55 9.22 11.81
CA VAL A 164 77.51 8.28 10.68
C VAL A 164 76.16 7.58 10.53
N ALA A 165 75.15 8.00 11.28
CA ALA A 165 73.84 7.36 11.32
C ALA A 165 73.05 7.45 9.99
N ALA A 166 73.37 8.39 9.11
CA ALA A 166 72.65 8.60 7.85
C ALA A 166 72.70 7.40 6.89
N VAL A 167 73.85 6.75 6.73
CA VAL A 167 74.02 5.62 5.78
C VAL A 167 73.31 4.35 6.27
N PRO A 168 73.48 3.92 7.54
CA PRO A 168 72.69 2.81 8.09
C PRO A 168 71.19 3.08 8.10
N LEU A 169 70.76 4.33 8.32
CA LEU A 169 69.35 4.73 8.28
C LEU A 169 68.74 4.58 6.87
N GLU A 170 69.46 4.97 5.81
CA GLU A 170 69.00 4.76 4.43
C GLU A 170 68.88 3.27 4.08
N ARG A 171 69.84 2.44 4.54
CA ARG A 171 69.76 0.98 4.34
C ARG A 171 68.54 0.38 5.04
N LEU A 172 68.27 0.81 6.27
CA LEU A 172 67.11 0.39 7.04
C LEU A 172 65.80 0.82 6.37
N ARG A 173 65.73 2.07 5.86
CA ARG A 173 64.57 2.57 5.11
C ARG A 173 64.25 1.68 3.91
N LEU A 174 65.27 1.35 3.11
CA LEU A 174 65.13 0.47 1.95
C LEU A 174 64.70 -0.95 2.34
N GLN A 175 65.27 -1.50 3.41
CA GLN A 175 64.92 -2.84 3.92
C GLN A 175 63.46 -2.93 4.40
N LEU A 176 62.96 -1.88 5.06
CA LEU A 176 61.58 -1.81 5.54
C LEU A 176 60.58 -1.44 4.43
N GLY A 177 61.03 -1.13 3.22
CA GLY A 177 60.18 -0.55 2.18
C GLY A 177 59.50 0.75 2.62
N ALA A 178 60.12 1.49 3.55
CA ALA A 178 59.59 2.74 4.06
C ALA A 178 59.84 3.87 3.05
N THR A 179 58.89 4.79 2.88
CA THR A 179 59.10 6.00 2.06
C THR A 179 60.07 6.95 2.75
N ASP A 180 60.03 6.98 4.08
CA ASP A 180 60.78 7.92 4.89
C ASP A 180 61.23 7.30 6.22
N ALA A 181 62.43 7.67 6.67
CA ALA A 181 62.94 7.30 7.99
C ALA A 181 63.72 8.47 8.60
N THR A 182 63.42 8.82 9.85
CA THR A 182 64.04 9.92 10.59
C THR A 182 64.49 9.43 11.96
N LEU A 183 65.68 9.85 12.37
CA LEU A 183 66.28 9.54 13.65
C LEU A 183 66.28 10.80 14.52
N TRP A 184 65.70 10.71 15.70
CA TRP A 184 65.51 11.81 16.63
C TRP A 184 66.21 11.53 17.95
N SER A 185 66.79 12.56 18.57
CA SER A 185 67.19 12.51 19.97
C SER A 185 65.94 12.63 20.85
N ALA A 186 65.74 11.68 21.77
CA ALA A 186 64.59 11.68 22.66
C ALA A 186 64.70 12.77 23.73
N GLY A 187 65.90 13.27 24.06
CA GLY A 187 66.10 14.28 25.10
C GLY A 187 65.61 15.66 24.68
N ASN A 188 66.05 16.12 23.50
CA ASN A 188 65.83 17.48 23.00
C ASN A 188 64.95 17.55 21.73
N GLY A 189 64.52 16.40 21.19
CA GLY A 189 63.71 16.34 19.97
C GLY A 189 64.46 16.83 18.72
N ARG A 190 65.79 16.86 18.76
CA ARG A 190 66.64 17.24 17.62
C ARG A 190 66.70 16.10 16.60
N LEU A 191 66.61 16.46 15.32
CA LEU A 191 66.84 15.54 14.22
C LEU A 191 68.34 15.18 14.15
N ILE A 192 68.66 13.89 14.24
CA ILE A 192 70.02 13.35 14.13
C ILE A 192 70.34 13.01 12.68
N ALA A 193 69.42 12.29 12.02
CA ALA A 193 69.57 11.88 10.62
C ALA A 193 68.20 11.71 9.96
N SER A 194 68.14 11.88 8.64
CA SER A 194 66.96 11.62 7.82
C SER A 194 67.32 10.88 6.53
N ALA A 195 66.39 10.05 6.06
CA ALA A 195 66.51 9.19 4.89
C ALA A 195 65.16 9.14 4.16
N GLY A 196 65.16 9.15 2.82
CA GLY A 196 63.92 9.21 2.04
C GLY A 196 63.50 10.63 1.64
N SER A 197 62.23 11.00 1.84
CA SER A 197 61.69 12.31 1.45
C SER A 197 62.06 13.43 2.43
N SER A 198 62.11 13.14 3.73
CA SER A 198 62.43 14.10 4.79
C SER A 198 63.86 14.64 4.74
N ARG A 199 64.75 14.04 3.94
CA ARG A 199 66.10 14.57 3.70
C ARG A 199 66.10 15.85 2.85
N PHE A 200 65.02 16.08 2.10
CA PHE A 200 64.83 17.24 1.24
C PHE A 200 63.91 18.28 1.89
N GLU A 201 63.37 17.99 3.08
CA GLU A 201 62.53 18.91 3.85
C GLU A 201 63.38 19.73 4.82
N LEU A 202 63.18 21.05 4.82
CA LEU A 202 63.90 21.99 5.70
C LEU A 202 63.53 21.82 7.18
N ASN A 203 62.33 21.32 7.46
CA ASN A 203 61.84 21.07 8.82
C ASN A 203 60.89 19.87 8.80
N PRO A 204 61.40 18.63 8.90
CA PRO A 204 60.57 17.44 8.84
C PRO A 204 59.57 17.40 9.99
N GLU A 205 58.41 16.78 9.73
CA GLU A 205 57.32 16.70 10.69
C GLU A 205 57.76 15.97 11.97
N ARG A 206 57.82 16.72 13.08
CA ARG A 206 58.19 16.18 14.39
C ARG A 206 57.10 15.26 14.92
N PRO A 207 57.44 14.16 15.61
CA PRO A 207 56.45 13.34 16.28
C PRO A 207 55.65 14.18 17.29
N SER A 208 54.35 13.89 17.40
CA SER A 208 53.47 14.57 18.35
C SER A 208 53.89 14.29 19.79
N THR A 209 53.56 15.20 20.71
CA THR A 209 53.87 15.05 22.14
C THR A 209 53.26 13.78 22.75
N GLN A 210 52.15 13.31 22.19
CA GLN A 210 51.51 12.05 22.56
C GLN A 210 52.29 10.84 22.04
N ALA A 211 52.74 10.87 20.78
CA ALA A 211 53.57 9.82 20.20
C ALA A 211 54.89 9.64 20.97
N TRP A 212 55.54 10.75 21.36
CA TRP A 212 56.73 10.74 22.21
C TRP A 212 56.51 10.10 23.57
N ARG A 213 55.38 10.38 24.21
CA ARG A 213 55.03 9.79 25.51
C ARG A 213 54.79 8.28 25.36
N ASN A 214 54.05 7.88 24.33
CA ASN A 214 53.70 6.49 24.10
C ASN A 214 54.93 5.65 23.73
N VAL A 215 55.82 6.14 22.88
CA VAL A 215 57.05 5.41 22.52
C VAL A 215 58.00 5.24 23.70
N ARG A 216 58.07 6.22 24.63
CA ARG A 216 58.88 6.09 25.86
C ARG A 216 58.30 5.06 26.84
N LEU A 217 56.97 4.94 26.91
CA LEU A 217 56.31 3.99 27.81
C LEU A 217 56.24 2.57 27.24
N GLN A 218 55.99 2.43 25.93
CA GLN A 218 55.71 1.15 25.27
C GLN A 218 56.87 0.64 24.39
N GLY A 219 57.89 1.46 24.15
CA GLY A 219 59.03 1.15 23.29
C GLY A 219 58.73 1.15 21.78
N ILE A 220 57.46 1.02 21.38
CA ILE A 220 56.97 1.18 20.00
C ILE A 220 55.63 1.93 20.05
N VAL A 221 55.33 2.71 19.02
CA VAL A 221 53.98 3.18 18.72
C VAL A 221 53.77 3.18 17.22
N THR A 222 52.58 2.79 16.78
CA THR A 222 52.19 2.76 15.36
C THR A 222 50.89 3.53 15.20
N GLN A 223 50.83 4.42 14.22
CA GLN A 223 49.67 5.24 13.92
C GLN A 223 49.37 5.18 12.41
N ILE A 224 48.10 5.02 12.06
CA ILE A 224 47.64 5.07 10.68
C ILE A 224 47.19 6.51 10.40
N GLU A 225 47.71 7.11 9.34
CA GLU A 225 47.41 8.48 8.91
C GLU A 225 46.85 8.48 7.47
N GLY A 226 46.09 9.52 7.12
CA GLY A 226 45.60 9.75 5.76
C GLY A 226 44.35 8.95 5.35
N LEU A 227 43.83 8.07 6.21
CA LEU A 227 42.64 7.26 5.91
C LEU A 227 41.36 8.12 5.78
N ASP A 228 41.18 9.10 6.68
CA ASP A 228 40.03 10.01 6.66
C ASP A 228 40.07 10.98 5.47
N GLU A 229 41.26 11.42 5.09
CA GLU A 229 41.48 12.30 3.92
C GLU A 229 41.20 11.56 2.61
N ALA A 230 41.50 10.26 2.56
CA ALA A 230 41.13 9.42 1.43
C ALA A 230 39.61 9.24 1.28
N VAL A 231 38.85 9.28 2.38
CA VAL A 231 37.37 9.28 2.37
C VAL A 231 36.80 10.61 1.86
N ALA A 232 37.44 11.73 2.19
CA ALA A 232 36.98 13.08 1.83
C ALA A 232 37.31 13.50 0.39
N GLY A 233 37.93 12.61 -0.39
CA GLY A 233 38.49 12.88 -1.71
C GLY A 233 39.93 13.36 -1.60
N VAL A 234 40.83 12.69 -2.33
CA VAL A 234 42.26 13.01 -2.37
C VAL A 234 42.44 14.45 -2.83
N ARG A 235 42.93 15.34 -1.96
CA ARG A 235 43.37 16.67 -2.38
C ARG A 235 44.67 16.53 -3.16
N PRO A 236 44.88 17.26 -4.26
CA PRO A 236 46.16 17.24 -4.95
C PRO A 236 47.28 17.67 -3.98
N GLY A 237 48.26 16.80 -3.75
CA GLY A 237 49.39 17.05 -2.86
C GLY A 237 49.24 16.55 -1.41
N THR A 238 48.11 15.96 -1.00
CA THR A 238 48.04 15.25 0.29
C THR A 238 48.65 13.85 0.16
N PRO A 239 49.51 13.42 1.10
CA PRO A 239 50.06 12.07 1.10
C PRO A 239 48.97 11.02 1.22
N GLY A 240 49.10 9.91 0.48
CA GLY A 240 48.17 8.78 0.59
C GLY A 240 48.24 8.08 1.96
N PRO A 241 47.28 7.18 2.24
CA PRO A 241 47.21 6.48 3.51
C PRO A 241 48.49 5.70 3.83
N ARG A 242 48.97 5.86 5.07
CA ARG A 242 50.29 5.37 5.48
C ARG A 242 50.32 5.00 6.95
N VAL A 243 51.25 4.12 7.31
CA VAL A 243 51.58 3.79 8.69
C VAL A 243 52.82 4.56 9.10
N LYS A 244 52.71 5.32 10.20
CA LYS A 244 53.82 5.97 10.90
C LYS A 244 54.15 5.14 12.13
N ALA A 245 55.37 4.63 12.21
CA ALA A 245 55.84 3.86 13.34
C ALA A 245 57.01 4.59 14.02
N LEU A 246 57.02 4.61 15.34
CA LEU A 246 58.13 5.12 16.14
C LEU A 246 58.63 4.03 17.09
N ALA A 247 59.94 3.78 17.08
CA ALA A 247 60.59 2.81 17.96
C ALA A 247 61.68 3.49 18.79
N LEU A 248 61.72 3.13 20.08
CA LEU A 248 62.82 3.52 20.96
C LEU A 248 64.04 2.64 20.66
N ILE A 249 65.19 3.28 20.44
CA ILE A 249 66.48 2.62 20.33
C ILE A 249 67.10 2.61 21.72
N GLY A 250 67.29 1.41 22.28
CA GLY A 250 67.98 1.25 23.56
C GLY A 250 69.46 1.61 23.42
N GLY A 251 69.94 2.57 24.20
CA GLY A 251 71.37 2.84 24.35
C GLY A 251 72.01 1.79 25.26
N ARG A 252 73.16 1.24 24.86
CA ARG A 252 74.03 0.42 25.71
C ARG A 252 75.32 1.14 26.09
N SER A 253 75.30 2.48 26.12
CA SER A 253 76.42 3.29 26.61
C SER A 253 76.30 3.50 28.12
N LEU A 254 77.32 3.07 28.88
CA LEU A 254 77.49 3.31 30.31
C LEU A 254 77.83 4.80 30.64
N GLY A 255 77.20 5.76 29.97
CA GLY A 255 77.41 7.20 30.15
C GLY A 255 76.22 7.88 30.84
N LEU A 256 76.49 8.78 31.79
CA LEU A 256 75.48 9.52 32.58
C LEU A 256 74.64 10.56 31.78
N LEU A 257 74.90 10.72 30.48
CA LEU A 257 74.20 11.65 29.56
C LEU A 257 73.64 10.90 28.33
N ASP A 258 73.09 9.70 28.55
CA ASP A 258 72.59 8.86 27.45
C ASP A 258 71.26 9.44 26.90
N GLU A 259 71.35 10.20 25.82
CA GLU A 259 70.18 10.63 25.07
C GLU A 259 69.59 9.41 24.36
N GLN A 260 68.51 8.85 24.91
CA GLN A 260 67.72 7.82 24.24
C GLN A 260 67.40 8.28 22.80
N ARG A 261 67.41 7.37 21.83
CA ARG A 261 67.13 7.71 20.43
C ARG A 261 65.79 7.13 20.01
N VAL A 262 65.07 7.82 19.14
CA VAL A 262 63.82 7.34 18.57
C VAL A 262 63.93 7.37 17.05
N ILE A 263 63.69 6.24 16.42
CA ILE A 263 63.52 6.17 14.98
C ILE A 263 62.04 6.28 14.65
N GLN A 264 61.71 7.12 13.68
CA GLN A 264 60.42 7.20 13.04
C GLN A 264 60.56 6.69 11.61
N ALA A 265 59.70 5.77 11.19
CA ALA A 265 59.61 5.32 9.81
C ALA A 265 58.17 5.43 9.31
N VAL A 266 58.03 5.74 8.02
CA VAL A 266 56.73 5.90 7.35
C VAL A 266 56.65 4.94 6.18
N GLN A 267 55.64 4.08 6.19
CA GLN A 267 55.39 3.11 5.11
C GLN A 267 53.99 3.35 4.51
N PRO A 268 53.86 3.40 3.17
CA PRO A 268 52.56 3.53 2.53
C PRO A 268 51.77 2.24 2.75
N LEU A 269 50.46 2.37 3.00
CA LEU A 269 49.60 1.19 3.09
C LEU A 269 49.39 0.58 1.69
N PRO A 270 49.24 -0.74 1.58
CA PRO A 270 48.90 -1.38 0.31
C PRO A 270 47.61 -0.78 -0.28
N VAL A 271 47.68 -0.38 -1.55
CA VAL A 271 46.58 0.33 -2.23
C VAL A 271 45.29 -0.49 -2.22
N ASP A 272 45.40 -1.82 -2.44
CA ASP A 272 44.24 -2.71 -2.45
C ASP A 272 43.58 -2.84 -1.07
N LEU A 273 44.37 -2.88 0.00
CA LEU A 273 43.85 -2.96 1.37
C LEU A 273 43.08 -1.68 1.74
N VAL A 274 43.64 -0.52 1.38
CA VAL A 274 43.01 0.78 1.56
C VAL A 274 41.73 0.88 0.73
N ALA A 275 41.78 0.53 -0.56
CA ALA A 275 40.62 0.58 -1.45
C ALA A 275 39.47 -0.29 -0.93
N ASN A 276 39.77 -1.53 -0.49
CA ASN A 276 38.78 -2.43 0.07
C ASN A 276 38.20 -1.92 1.40
N ALA A 277 39.05 -1.40 2.30
CA ALA A 277 38.60 -0.83 3.58
C ALA A 277 37.64 0.36 3.37
N LEU A 278 37.99 1.27 2.46
CA LEU A 278 37.17 2.42 2.10
C LEU A 278 35.86 2.00 1.42
N ALA A 279 35.90 1.01 0.52
CA ALA A 279 34.72 0.50 -0.14
C ALA A 279 33.71 -0.10 0.86
N VAL A 280 34.18 -0.88 1.84
CA VAL A 280 33.31 -1.45 2.88
C VAL A 280 32.75 -0.37 3.80
N GLN A 281 33.55 0.65 4.15
CA GLN A 281 33.09 1.79 4.94
C GLN A 281 32.03 2.61 4.23
N GLN A 282 32.22 2.88 2.93
CA GLN A 282 31.22 3.56 2.11
C GLN A 282 29.94 2.72 1.98
N ALA A 283 30.06 1.42 1.70
CA ALA A 283 28.92 0.51 1.61
C ALA A 283 28.12 0.45 2.93
N ASN A 284 28.80 0.44 4.09
CA ASN A 284 28.12 0.49 5.38
C ASN A 284 27.39 1.82 5.60
N ARG A 285 28.03 2.96 5.30
CA ARG A 285 27.36 4.27 5.40
C ARG A 285 26.11 4.35 4.52
N GLU A 286 26.21 3.93 3.27
CA GLU A 286 25.07 3.89 2.35
C GLU A 286 23.97 2.94 2.83
N TYR A 287 24.34 1.78 3.39
CA TYR A 287 23.40 0.85 3.99
C TYR A 287 22.67 1.47 5.18
N GLN A 288 23.39 2.08 6.13
CA GLN A 288 22.81 2.74 7.31
C GLN A 288 21.84 3.85 6.90
N GLU A 289 22.23 4.70 5.94
CA GLU A 289 21.34 5.73 5.42
C GLU A 289 20.04 5.17 4.82
N ARG A 290 20.12 4.08 4.05
CA ARG A 290 18.94 3.44 3.45
C ARG A 290 18.11 2.68 4.48
N ALA A 291 18.75 2.07 5.47
CA ALA A 291 18.10 1.33 6.56
C ALA A 291 17.26 2.27 7.44
N LEU A 292 17.71 3.52 7.66
CA LEU A 292 16.92 4.53 8.37
C LEU A 292 15.58 4.84 7.68
N GLY A 293 15.50 4.70 6.35
CA GLY A 293 14.28 4.91 5.56
C GLY A 293 13.37 3.68 5.44
N ARG A 294 13.81 2.50 5.92
CA ARG A 294 13.17 1.20 5.70
C ARG A 294 11.74 1.15 6.23
N GLU A 295 11.52 1.59 7.46
CA GLU A 295 10.20 1.54 8.09
C GLU A 295 9.21 2.49 7.38
N GLY A 296 9.72 3.64 6.96
CA GLY A 296 9.03 4.61 6.13
C GLY A 296 8.55 4.07 4.80
N LEU A 297 9.48 3.45 4.04
CA LEU A 297 9.20 2.75 2.79
C LEU A 297 8.11 1.68 2.97
N ARG A 298 8.24 0.85 4.02
CA ARG A 298 7.25 -0.18 4.35
C ARG A 298 5.86 0.41 4.61
N ARG A 299 5.76 1.42 5.47
CA ARG A 299 4.49 2.09 5.80
C ARG A 299 3.86 2.73 4.57
N MET A 300 4.66 3.27 3.66
CA MET A 300 4.19 3.90 2.43
C MET A 300 3.60 2.91 1.41
N TYR A 301 4.30 1.80 1.16
CA TYR A 301 3.79 0.74 0.30
C TYR A 301 2.50 0.13 0.87
N ILE A 302 2.49 -0.18 2.17
CA ILE A 302 1.30 -0.70 2.85
C ILE A 302 0.16 0.34 2.82
N GLY A 303 0.48 1.63 3.02
CA GLY A 303 -0.47 2.75 2.95
C GLY A 303 -1.12 2.89 1.56
N THR A 304 -0.31 2.78 0.51
CA THR A 304 -0.80 2.82 -0.88
C THR A 304 -1.68 1.61 -1.21
N LEU A 305 -1.28 0.42 -0.77
CA LEU A 305 -2.06 -0.82 -0.92
C LEU A 305 -3.39 -0.75 -0.17
N THR A 306 -3.40 -0.26 1.06
CA THR A 306 -4.62 -0.07 1.85
C THR A 306 -5.56 0.95 1.22
N LEU A 307 -5.04 2.11 0.79
CA LEU A 307 -5.86 3.11 0.11
C LEU A 307 -6.46 2.55 -1.19
N SER A 308 -5.66 1.84 -1.99
CA SER A 308 -6.11 1.21 -3.23
C SER A 308 -7.18 0.15 -2.97
N LEU A 309 -7.04 -0.64 -1.91
CA LEU A 309 -8.06 -1.58 -1.46
C LEU A 309 -9.35 -0.86 -1.09
N PHE A 310 -9.29 0.20 -0.27
CA PHE A 310 -10.48 0.98 0.09
C PHE A 310 -11.16 1.59 -1.13
N LEU A 311 -10.39 2.09 -2.09
CA LEU A 311 -10.91 2.67 -3.32
C LEU A 311 -11.59 1.60 -4.20
N ALA A 312 -10.97 0.43 -4.33
CA ALA A 312 -11.53 -0.71 -5.06
C ALA A 312 -12.81 -1.24 -4.39
N VAL A 313 -12.80 -1.42 -3.07
CA VAL A 313 -13.97 -1.83 -2.27
C VAL A 313 -15.08 -0.80 -2.39
N PHE A 314 -14.77 0.49 -2.29
CA PHE A 314 -15.73 1.56 -2.45
C PHE A 314 -16.35 1.56 -3.85
N GLY A 315 -15.53 1.44 -4.90
CA GLY A 315 -15.98 1.31 -6.28
C GLY A 315 -16.88 0.08 -6.49
N ALA A 316 -16.48 -1.07 -5.95
CA ALA A 316 -17.28 -2.30 -5.99
C ALA A 316 -18.63 -2.15 -5.28
N VAL A 317 -18.66 -1.58 -4.07
CA VAL A 317 -19.89 -1.34 -3.31
C VAL A 317 -20.80 -0.34 -4.05
N LEU A 318 -20.22 0.71 -4.64
CA LEU A 318 -20.98 1.68 -5.42
C LEU A 318 -21.63 1.01 -6.63
N LEU A 319 -20.87 0.20 -7.37
CA LEU A 319 -21.33 -0.52 -8.56
C LEU A 319 -22.40 -1.55 -8.17
N ALA A 320 -22.20 -2.28 -7.08
CA ALA A 320 -23.18 -3.20 -6.49
C ALA A 320 -24.52 -2.52 -6.18
N VAL A 321 -24.48 -1.36 -5.52
CA VAL A 321 -25.70 -0.60 -5.18
C VAL A 321 -26.37 -0.03 -6.43
N MET A 322 -25.59 0.41 -7.41
CA MET A 322 -26.11 0.96 -8.66
C MET A 322 -26.83 -0.12 -9.48
N MET A 323 -26.15 -1.25 -9.74
CA MET A 323 -26.74 -2.38 -10.46
C MET A 323 -27.90 -3.00 -9.69
N GLY A 324 -27.76 -3.16 -8.37
CA GLY A 324 -28.83 -3.67 -7.51
C GLY A 324 -30.10 -2.82 -7.59
N LYS A 325 -29.98 -1.49 -7.64
CA LYS A 325 -31.15 -0.61 -7.84
C LYS A 325 -31.71 -0.68 -9.25
N GLN A 326 -30.86 -0.72 -10.28
CA GLN A 326 -31.29 -0.83 -11.67
C GLN A 326 -32.09 -2.12 -11.91
N LEU A 327 -31.65 -3.25 -11.36
CA LEU A 327 -32.34 -4.54 -11.50
C LEU A 327 -33.56 -4.67 -10.57
N ALA A 328 -33.46 -4.23 -9.31
CA ALA A 328 -34.55 -4.44 -8.36
C ALA A 328 -35.77 -3.54 -8.60
N THR A 329 -35.60 -2.33 -9.12
CA THR A 329 -36.72 -1.38 -9.26
C THR A 329 -37.79 -1.90 -10.23
N PRO A 330 -37.45 -2.34 -11.47
CA PRO A 330 -38.44 -2.87 -12.41
C PRO A 330 -39.11 -4.17 -11.92
N LEU A 331 -38.35 -5.04 -11.27
CA LEU A 331 -38.87 -6.30 -10.71
C LEU A 331 -39.88 -6.04 -9.59
N LEU A 332 -39.65 -5.02 -8.76
CA LEU A 332 -40.59 -4.65 -7.70
C LEU A 332 -41.87 -4.03 -8.25
N THR A 333 -41.77 -3.17 -9.27
CA THR A 333 -42.96 -2.61 -9.93
C THR A 333 -43.79 -3.67 -10.62
N LEU A 334 -43.15 -4.67 -11.24
CA LEU A 334 -43.84 -5.83 -11.81
C LEU A 334 -44.55 -6.65 -10.72
N ALA A 335 -43.86 -6.95 -9.63
CA ALA A 335 -44.42 -7.74 -8.56
C ALA A 335 -45.60 -7.03 -7.85
N ASP A 336 -45.53 -5.71 -7.70
CA ASP A 336 -46.65 -4.89 -7.22
C ASP A 336 -47.82 -4.91 -8.22
N GLY A 337 -47.55 -4.81 -9.53
CA GLY A 337 -48.55 -4.92 -10.58
C GLY A 337 -49.27 -6.28 -10.59
N VAL A 338 -48.52 -7.38 -10.46
CA VAL A 338 -49.09 -8.74 -10.35
C VAL A 338 -50.00 -8.86 -9.12
N ARG A 339 -49.61 -8.28 -7.98
CA ARG A 339 -50.46 -8.27 -6.77
C ARG A 339 -51.76 -7.51 -6.98
N GLN A 340 -51.73 -6.39 -7.71
CA GLN A 340 -52.95 -5.63 -8.04
C GLN A 340 -53.90 -6.45 -8.91
N VAL A 341 -53.37 -7.12 -9.93
CA VAL A 341 -54.16 -8.03 -10.80
C VAL A 341 -54.76 -9.17 -9.99
N ALA A 342 -53.99 -9.78 -9.09
CA ALA A 342 -54.49 -10.83 -8.19
C ALA A 342 -55.57 -10.33 -7.22
N ALA A 343 -55.58 -9.04 -6.89
CA ALA A 343 -56.62 -8.41 -6.08
C ALA A 343 -57.85 -7.97 -6.90
N GLY A 344 -57.89 -8.24 -8.21
CA GLY A 344 -59.00 -7.92 -9.10
C GLY A 344 -58.89 -6.57 -9.83
N ASP A 345 -57.81 -5.82 -9.61
CA ASP A 345 -57.53 -4.59 -10.37
C ASP A 345 -56.86 -4.91 -11.71
N LEU A 346 -57.69 -4.97 -12.76
CA LEU A 346 -57.28 -5.25 -14.13
C LEU A 346 -56.87 -3.98 -14.91
N THR A 347 -56.65 -2.84 -14.25
CA THR A 347 -56.20 -1.63 -14.96
C THR A 347 -54.90 -1.89 -15.73
N PRO A 348 -54.79 -1.39 -16.98
CA PRO A 348 -53.59 -1.58 -17.80
C PRO A 348 -52.35 -1.04 -17.09
N LYS A 349 -51.32 -1.87 -16.97
CA LYS A 349 -50.10 -1.53 -16.22
C LYS A 349 -49.10 -0.77 -17.09
N LEU A 350 -48.39 0.19 -16.48
CA LEU A 350 -47.48 1.10 -17.19
C LEU A 350 -46.22 0.36 -17.69
N VAL A 351 -45.90 0.51 -18.98
CA VAL A 351 -44.64 0.00 -19.55
C VAL A 351 -43.49 0.90 -19.13
N LEU A 352 -42.47 0.31 -18.50
CA LEU A 352 -41.27 1.05 -18.11
C LEU A 352 -40.40 1.40 -19.34
N PRO A 353 -39.80 2.61 -19.40
CA PRO A 353 -38.93 2.98 -20.50
C PRO A 353 -37.60 2.18 -20.45
N GLY A 354 -37.14 1.68 -21.61
CA GLY A 354 -35.84 1.03 -21.80
C GLY A 354 -35.86 0.02 -22.97
N ARG A 355 -34.75 -0.70 -23.17
CA ARG A 355 -34.58 -1.68 -24.27
C ARG A 355 -34.17 -3.09 -23.82
N ASP A 356 -34.09 -3.34 -22.51
CA ASP A 356 -33.58 -4.61 -21.96
C ASP A 356 -34.68 -5.69 -21.89
N GLU A 357 -34.28 -6.94 -21.65
CA GLU A 357 -35.18 -8.10 -21.53
C GLU A 357 -36.24 -7.90 -20.43
N ILE A 358 -35.86 -7.19 -19.36
CA ILE A 358 -36.79 -6.83 -18.28
C ILE A 358 -37.89 -5.89 -18.79
N VAL A 359 -37.58 -5.00 -19.73
CA VAL A 359 -38.59 -4.13 -20.35
C VAL A 359 -39.52 -4.94 -21.26
N SER A 360 -38.98 -5.91 -22.00
CA SER A 360 -39.80 -6.85 -22.76
C SER A 360 -40.81 -7.56 -21.85
N LEU A 361 -40.38 -8.01 -20.67
CA LEU A 361 -41.27 -8.63 -19.69
C LEU A 361 -42.36 -7.67 -19.18
N THR A 362 -42.03 -6.39 -18.93
CA THR A 362 -43.04 -5.39 -18.54
C THR A 362 -44.07 -5.13 -19.63
N ARG A 363 -43.66 -5.19 -20.91
CA ARG A 363 -44.57 -5.04 -22.05
C ARG A 363 -45.50 -6.24 -22.17
N SER A 364 -44.97 -7.46 -22.12
CA SER A 364 -45.79 -8.68 -22.15
C SER A 364 -46.78 -8.74 -20.97
N PHE A 365 -46.38 -8.28 -19.79
CA PHE A 365 -47.28 -8.18 -18.65
C PHE A 365 -48.37 -7.13 -18.86
N ALA A 366 -48.04 -5.96 -19.41
CA ALA A 366 -49.02 -4.94 -19.75
C ALA A 366 -50.04 -5.45 -20.78
N ASP A 367 -49.56 -6.11 -21.86
CA ASP A 367 -50.40 -6.71 -22.90
C ASP A 367 -51.35 -7.75 -22.30
N MET A 368 -50.86 -8.62 -21.42
CA MET A 368 -51.68 -9.61 -20.71
C MET A 368 -52.75 -8.94 -19.83
N THR A 369 -52.40 -7.87 -19.09
CA THR A 369 -53.39 -7.14 -18.27
C THR A 369 -54.45 -6.44 -19.10
N GLN A 370 -54.09 -5.93 -20.28
CA GLN A 370 -55.03 -5.36 -21.24
C GLN A 370 -56.00 -6.44 -21.74
N GLN A 371 -55.49 -7.60 -22.17
CA GLN A 371 -56.33 -8.72 -22.62
C GLN A 371 -57.30 -9.20 -21.53
N LEU A 372 -56.86 -9.26 -20.27
CA LEU A 372 -57.74 -9.60 -19.14
C LEU A 372 -58.82 -8.54 -18.91
N ALA A 373 -58.49 -7.26 -19.00
CA ALA A 373 -59.45 -6.16 -18.87
C ALA A 373 -60.51 -6.20 -19.99
N ASP A 374 -60.06 -6.41 -21.22
CA ASP A 374 -60.94 -6.52 -22.40
C ASP A 374 -61.84 -7.75 -22.29
N ALA A 375 -61.30 -8.90 -21.89
CA ALA A 375 -62.07 -10.11 -21.65
C ALA A 375 -63.13 -9.92 -20.56
N ARG A 376 -62.79 -9.27 -19.44
CA ARG A 376 -63.75 -8.98 -18.36
C ARG A 376 -64.87 -8.06 -18.84
N THR A 377 -64.55 -7.08 -19.67
CA THR A 377 -65.51 -6.13 -20.23
C THR A 377 -66.47 -6.84 -21.20
N ALA A 378 -65.94 -7.66 -22.11
CA ALA A 378 -66.74 -8.48 -23.03
C ALA A 378 -67.66 -9.47 -22.30
N LEU A 379 -67.19 -10.07 -21.20
CA LEU A 379 -67.96 -11.01 -20.39
C LEU A 379 -69.11 -10.31 -19.66
N ASN A 380 -68.85 -9.11 -19.09
CA ASN A 380 -69.90 -8.28 -18.47
C ASN A 380 -70.95 -7.84 -19.50
N GLN A 381 -70.53 -7.46 -20.71
CA GLN A 381 -71.43 -7.09 -21.80
C GLN A 381 -72.34 -8.26 -22.19
N SER A 382 -71.75 -9.45 -22.40
CA SER A 382 -72.51 -10.67 -22.72
C SER A 382 -73.51 -11.03 -21.62
N MET A 383 -73.12 -10.87 -20.35
CA MET A 383 -74.01 -11.12 -19.21
C MET A 383 -75.18 -10.13 -19.19
N SER A 384 -74.93 -8.84 -19.41
CA SER A 384 -75.97 -7.81 -19.51
C SER A 384 -76.93 -8.02 -20.68
N GLU A 385 -76.43 -8.47 -21.84
CA GLU A 385 -77.26 -8.83 -22.99
C GLU A 385 -78.16 -10.02 -22.68
N THR A 386 -77.61 -11.04 -22.01
CA THR A 386 -78.36 -12.24 -21.60
C THR A 386 -79.45 -11.91 -20.57
N GLU A 387 -79.13 -11.06 -19.58
CA GLU A 387 -80.10 -10.56 -18.59
C GLU A 387 -81.21 -9.73 -19.24
N SER A 388 -80.87 -8.86 -20.19
CA SER A 388 -81.84 -8.05 -20.94
C SER A 388 -82.75 -8.93 -21.79
N ALA A 389 -82.21 -9.94 -22.47
CA ALA A 389 -82.98 -10.91 -23.24
C ALA A 389 -83.92 -11.74 -22.35
N ARG A 390 -83.44 -12.20 -21.19
CA ARG A 390 -84.25 -12.92 -20.21
C ARG A 390 -85.38 -12.04 -19.68
N ALA A 391 -85.10 -10.79 -19.31
CA ALA A 391 -86.12 -9.85 -18.82
C ALA A 391 -87.19 -9.56 -19.89
N ASN A 392 -86.78 -9.43 -21.16
CA ASN A 392 -87.71 -9.25 -22.27
C ASN A 392 -88.62 -10.49 -22.47
N LEU A 393 -88.04 -11.70 -22.48
CA LEU A 393 -88.82 -12.94 -22.56
C LEU A 393 -89.81 -13.09 -21.40
N GLN A 394 -89.39 -12.74 -20.18
CA GLN A 394 -90.26 -12.73 -19.01
C GLN A 394 -91.43 -11.76 -19.21
N THR A 395 -91.14 -10.53 -19.68
CA THR A 395 -92.17 -9.52 -19.95
C THR A 395 -93.18 -9.97 -21.01
N ILE A 396 -92.72 -10.69 -22.04
CA ILE A 396 -93.59 -11.28 -23.07
C ILE A 396 -94.47 -12.38 -22.45
N LEU A 397 -93.87 -13.30 -21.68
CA LEU A 397 -94.60 -14.40 -21.03
C LEU A 397 -95.65 -13.90 -20.04
N ASP A 398 -95.33 -12.86 -19.28
CA ASP A 398 -96.23 -12.26 -18.28
C ASP A 398 -97.44 -11.56 -18.93
N ASN A 399 -97.26 -11.01 -20.14
CA ASN A 399 -98.32 -10.31 -20.89
C ASN A 399 -99.03 -11.18 -21.96
N LEU A 400 -98.61 -12.43 -22.15
CA LEU A 400 -99.23 -13.31 -23.14
C LEU A 400 -100.67 -13.67 -22.72
N THR A 401 -101.63 -13.51 -23.63
CA THR A 401 -103.03 -13.86 -23.38
C THR A 401 -103.28 -15.37 -23.38
N ALA A 402 -102.47 -16.14 -24.12
CA ALA A 402 -102.48 -17.59 -24.10
C ALA A 402 -101.79 -18.16 -22.83
N GLY A 403 -102.26 -19.32 -22.38
CA GLY A 403 -101.67 -20.02 -21.23
C GLY A 403 -100.50 -20.90 -21.65
N VAL A 404 -99.35 -20.73 -21.00
CA VAL A 404 -98.14 -21.53 -21.20
C VAL A 404 -97.78 -22.21 -19.88
N ILE A 405 -97.62 -23.53 -19.92
CA ILE A 405 -97.20 -24.37 -18.80
C ILE A 405 -96.03 -25.23 -19.26
N VAL A 406 -94.92 -25.17 -18.53
CA VAL A 406 -93.75 -26.03 -18.73
C VAL A 406 -93.82 -27.18 -17.74
N LEU A 407 -93.71 -28.41 -18.25
CA LEU A 407 -93.78 -29.64 -17.47
C LEU A 407 -92.42 -30.33 -17.51
N GLU A 408 -92.01 -30.91 -16.39
CA GLU A 408 -90.89 -31.85 -16.36
C GLU A 408 -91.28 -33.19 -17.02
N PRO A 409 -90.31 -34.04 -17.43
CA PRO A 409 -90.61 -35.35 -18.01
C PRO A 409 -91.51 -36.25 -17.14
N GLY A 410 -91.54 -36.02 -15.82
CA GLY A 410 -92.43 -36.71 -14.88
C GLY A 410 -93.86 -36.12 -14.74
N GLY A 411 -94.20 -35.08 -15.50
CA GLY A 411 -95.54 -34.45 -15.49
C GLY A 411 -95.76 -33.38 -14.42
N THR A 412 -94.74 -33.00 -13.65
CA THR A 412 -94.81 -31.91 -12.66
C THR A 412 -94.65 -30.54 -13.32
N ILE A 413 -95.40 -29.54 -12.87
CA ILE A 413 -95.30 -28.16 -13.40
C ILE A 413 -94.02 -27.51 -12.89
N VAL A 414 -93.21 -27.00 -13.83
CA VAL A 414 -91.93 -26.31 -13.57
C VAL A 414 -92.11 -24.80 -13.61
N SER A 415 -92.94 -24.31 -14.53
CA SER A 415 -93.24 -22.89 -14.69
C SER A 415 -94.59 -22.73 -15.38
N ALA A 416 -95.35 -21.71 -15.00
CA ALA A 416 -96.60 -21.34 -15.65
C ALA A 416 -96.69 -19.82 -15.75
N ASN A 417 -97.20 -19.31 -16.87
CA ASN A 417 -97.38 -17.87 -17.05
C ASN A 417 -98.72 -17.38 -16.44
N PRO A 418 -98.89 -16.07 -16.18
CA PRO A 418 -100.14 -15.51 -15.67
C PRO A 418 -101.37 -15.81 -16.54
N GLY A 419 -101.19 -15.96 -17.86
CA GLY A 419 -102.25 -16.37 -18.78
C GLY A 419 -102.83 -17.75 -18.46
N ALA A 420 -102.00 -18.73 -18.11
CA ALA A 420 -102.44 -20.08 -17.75
C ALA A 420 -103.29 -20.08 -16.47
N THR A 421 -102.86 -19.33 -15.45
CA THR A 421 -103.60 -19.11 -14.20
C THR A 421 -104.98 -18.48 -14.48
N ARG A 422 -105.03 -17.50 -15.39
CA ARG A 422 -106.29 -16.81 -15.76
C ARG A 422 -107.27 -17.73 -16.48
N ILE A 423 -106.78 -18.59 -17.38
CA ILE A 423 -107.59 -19.53 -18.16
C ILE A 423 -108.10 -20.68 -17.29
N LEU A 424 -107.21 -21.30 -16.51
CA LEU A 424 -107.53 -22.48 -15.69
C LEU A 424 -108.22 -22.11 -14.36
N ARG A 425 -108.21 -20.82 -13.98
CA ARG A 425 -108.82 -20.27 -12.75
C ARG A 425 -108.35 -20.95 -11.46
N VAL A 426 -107.15 -21.52 -11.48
CA VAL A 426 -106.45 -22.05 -10.32
C VAL A 426 -105.09 -21.39 -10.21
N PRO A 427 -104.61 -21.08 -9.00
CA PRO A 427 -103.26 -20.57 -8.81
C PRO A 427 -102.25 -21.65 -9.18
N LEU A 428 -101.54 -21.47 -10.30
CA LEU A 428 -100.56 -22.42 -10.85
C LEU A 428 -99.11 -22.01 -10.55
N ALA A 429 -98.92 -20.99 -9.72
CA ALA A 429 -97.59 -20.50 -9.36
C ALA A 429 -96.92 -21.43 -8.33
N ALA A 430 -95.61 -21.61 -8.50
CA ALA A 430 -94.69 -21.77 -7.39
C ALA A 430 -94.20 -20.38 -6.96
#